data_AF-A0A3B9KMX2-F1
#
_entry.id   AF-A0A3B9KMX2-F1
#
_cell.length_a   1.000
_cell.length_b   1.000
_cell.length_c   1.000
_cell.angle_alpha   90.00
_cell.angle_beta   90.00
_cell.angle_gamma   90.00
#
_symmetry.space_group_name_H-M   'P 1'
#
loop_
_entity.id
_entity.type
_entity.pdbx_description
1 polymer ?
#
loop_
_entity_poly.entity_id
_entity_poly.type
_entity_poly.pdbx_seq_one_letter_code
_entity_poly.pdbx_strand_id
1 'polypeptide(L)'
;GGKHLASVQQANIDLKKHDLQMEQAMDFILSEVEKAYLKVFETQEKVESNAALVEQADEALRMVKIMYENGGATQVEVLNAESGALGARSSYLSSVFEFNTAILQLKQAINKL
;
A
#
# COMPACT_ATOMS: atom_id res chain seq x y z
N GLY A 1 -29.29 16.67 50.71
CA GLY A 1 -28.39 15.51 50.80
C GLY A 1 -28.26 14.76 49.49
N GLY A 2 -29.29 14.03 49.05
CA GLY A 2 -29.19 13.09 47.91
C GLY A 2 -28.97 13.70 46.50
N LYS A 3 -29.56 14.87 46.19
CA LYS A 3 -29.41 15.51 44.86
C LYS A 3 -27.97 15.91 44.54
N HIS A 4 -27.22 16.38 45.55
CA HIS A 4 -25.81 16.72 45.37
C HIS A 4 -24.93 15.48 45.18
N LEU A 5 -25.18 14.41 45.94
CA LEU A 5 -24.50 13.11 45.76
C LEU A 5 -24.73 12.51 44.38
N ALA A 6 -25.98 12.51 43.89
CA ALA A 6 -26.31 12.04 42.55
C ALA A 6 -25.64 12.88 41.45
N SER A 7 -25.60 14.20 41.62
CA SER A 7 -24.91 15.10 40.69
C SER A 7 -23.40 14.87 40.65
N VAL A 8 -22.76 14.62 41.80
CA VAL A 8 -21.33 14.28 41.88
C VAL A 8 -21.06 12.92 41.24
N GLN A 9 -21.94 11.94 41.48
CA GLN A 9 -21.82 10.62 40.87
C GLN A 9 -21.97 10.67 39.35
N GLN A 10 -22.90 11.46 38.82
CA GLN A 10 -23.05 11.68 37.39
C GLN A 10 -21.79 12.33 36.79
N ALA A 11 -21.25 13.37 37.43
CA ALA A 11 -20.02 14.01 36.97
C ALA A 11 -18.82 13.04 36.93
N ASN A 12 -18.71 12.13 37.91
CA ASN A 12 -17.67 11.10 37.91
C ASN A 12 -17.85 10.07 36.79
N ILE A 13 -19.09 9.69 36.47
CA ILE A 13 -19.40 8.80 35.34
C ILE A 13 -19.05 9.49 34.02
N ASP A 14 -19.39 10.77 33.88
CA ASP A 14 -19.10 11.54 32.67
C ASP A 14 -17.58 11.72 32.48
N LEU A 15 -16.83 11.99 33.56
CA LEU A 15 -15.37 12.01 33.54
C LEU A 15 -14.80 10.66 33.08
N LYS A 16 -15.24 9.55 33.68
CA LYS A 16 -14.75 8.22 33.29
C LYS A 16 -15.08 7.88 31.84
N LYS A 17 -16.24 8.32 31.34
CA LYS A 17 -16.62 8.17 29.94
C LYS A 17 -15.69 8.96 29.03
N HIS A 18 -15.35 10.19 29.39
CA HIS A 18 -14.41 11.01 28.61
C HIS A 18 -12.99 10.43 28.62
N ASP A 19 -12.52 9.88 29.74
CA ASP A 19 -11.23 9.19 29.80
C ASP A 19 -11.19 8.00 28.85
N LEU A 20 -12.24 7.17 28.84
CA LEU A 20 -12.34 6.02 27.93
C LEU A 20 -12.44 6.45 26.46
N GLN A 21 -13.13 7.55 26.17
CA GLN A 21 -13.19 8.10 24.81
C GLN A 21 -11.82 8.61 24.34
N MET A 22 -11.04 9.21 25.26
CA MET A 22 -9.68 9.66 24.96
C MET A 22 -8.75 8.48 24.69
N GLU A 23 -8.82 7.43 25.52
CA GLU A 23 -8.06 6.18 25.31
C GLU A 23 -8.40 5.54 23.96
N GLN A 24 -9.68 5.40 23.63
CA GLN A 24 -10.14 4.88 22.34
C GLN A 24 -9.65 5.72 21.15
N ALA A 25 -9.68 7.05 21.29
CA ALA A 25 -9.18 7.94 20.24
C ALA A 25 -7.66 7.78 20.03
N MET A 26 -6.90 7.59 21.11
CA MET A 26 -5.45 7.37 21.05
C MET A 26 -5.12 6.05 20.36
N ASP A 27 -5.78 4.96 20.78
CA ASP A 27 -5.58 3.62 20.20
C ASP A 27 -5.95 3.60 18.71
N PHE A 28 -7.02 4.30 18.35
CA PHE A 28 -7.44 4.45 16.96
C PHE A 28 -6.36 5.16 16.14
N ILE A 29 -5.85 6.30 16.61
CA ILE A 29 -4.78 7.04 15.92
C ILE A 29 -3.52 6.18 15.77
N LEU A 30 -3.10 5.49 16.83
CA LEU A 30 -1.92 4.64 16.80
C LEU A 30 -2.07 3.50 15.78
N SER A 31 -3.24 2.85 15.77
CA SER A 31 -3.54 1.78 14.81
C SER A 31 -3.55 2.29 13.36
N GLU A 32 -4.12 3.47 13.10
CA GLU A 32 -4.14 4.04 11.75
C GLU A 32 -2.73 4.41 11.26
N VAL A 33 -1.89 4.97 12.14
CA VAL A 33 -0.48 5.27 11.80
C VAL A 33 0.30 3.99 11.52
N GLU A 34 0.12 2.94 12.33
CA GLU A 34 0.78 1.65 12.13
C GLU A 34 0.38 1.00 10.81
N LYS A 35 -0.92 0.96 10.50
CA LYS A 35 -1.43 0.44 9.22
C LYS A 35 -0.85 1.22 8.04
N ALA A 36 -0.84 2.54 8.10
CA ALA A 36 -0.32 3.37 7.02
C ALA A 36 1.19 3.15 6.82
N TYR A 37 1.95 3.00 7.91
CA TYR A 37 3.38 2.70 7.84
C TYR A 37 3.64 1.34 7.20
N LEU A 38 2.95 0.29 7.65
CA LEU A 38 3.07 -1.05 7.08
C LEU A 38 2.66 -1.06 5.61
N LYS A 39 1.67 -0.26 5.23
CA LYS A 39 1.24 -0.14 3.83
C LYS A 39 2.32 0.45 2.93
N VAL A 40 3.06 1.45 3.41
CA VAL A 40 4.22 2.02 2.69
C VAL A 40 5.28 0.95 2.47
N PHE A 41 5.61 0.18 3.52
CA PHE A 41 6.60 -0.90 3.43
C PHE A 41 6.16 -2.00 2.43
N GLU A 42 4.92 -2.48 2.53
CA GLU A 42 4.35 -3.48 1.61
C GLU A 42 4.39 -3.00 0.15
N THR A 43 3.98 -1.75 -0.10
CA THR A 43 3.95 -1.19 -1.45
C THR A 43 5.35 -0.93 -2.00
N GLN A 44 6.33 -0.63 -1.15
CA GLN A 44 7.74 -0.56 -1.55
C GLN A 44 8.26 -1.90 -2.06
N GLU A 45 8.06 -2.98 -1.28
CA GLU A 45 8.47 -4.33 -1.70
C GLU A 45 7.79 -4.74 -3.02
N LYS A 46 6.52 -4.35 -3.20
CA LYS A 46 5.78 -4.59 -4.44
C LYS A 46 6.38 -3.84 -5.64
N VAL A 47 6.89 -2.63 -5.45
CA VAL A 47 7.62 -1.88 -6.50
C VAL A 47 8.90 -2.62 -6.88
N GLU A 48 9.69 -3.05 -5.91
CA GLU A 48 10.95 -3.78 -6.13
C GLU A 48 10.71 -5.11 -6.85
N SER A 49 9.71 -5.87 -6.42
CA SER A 49 9.31 -7.13 -7.07
C SER A 49 8.85 -6.92 -8.51
N ASN A 50 8.02 -5.91 -8.76
CA ASN A 50 7.55 -5.61 -10.12
C ASN A 50 8.67 -5.08 -11.02
N ALA A 51 9.68 -4.39 -10.47
CA ALA A 51 10.85 -3.99 -11.24
C ALA A 51 11.63 -5.23 -11.74
N ALA A 52 11.85 -6.22 -10.86
CA ALA A 52 12.49 -7.47 -11.25
C ALA A 52 11.66 -8.26 -12.29
N LEU A 53 10.33 -8.22 -12.20
CA LEU A 53 9.46 -8.81 -13.23
C LEU A 53 9.60 -8.13 -14.60
N VAL A 54 9.79 -6.80 -14.63
CA VAL A 54 10.07 -6.08 -15.88
C VAL A 54 11.38 -6.54 -16.49
N GLU A 55 12.45 -6.64 -15.68
CA GLU A 55 13.76 -7.11 -16.15
C GLU A 55 13.67 -8.53 -16.74
N GLN A 56 12.97 -9.43 -16.06
CA GLN A 56 12.76 -10.80 -16.55
C GLN A 56 11.96 -10.85 -17.84
N ALA A 57 10.89 -10.05 -17.95
CA ALA A 57 10.05 -10.03 -19.15
C ALA A 57 10.79 -9.41 -20.35
N ASP A 58 11.61 -8.38 -20.12
CA ASP A 58 12.46 -7.77 -21.14
C ASP A 58 13.52 -8.75 -21.66
N GLU A 59 14.14 -9.53 -20.75
CA GLU A 59 15.11 -10.55 -21.15
C GLU A 59 14.46 -11.71 -21.91
N ALA A 60 13.26 -12.14 -21.49
CA ALA A 60 12.48 -13.12 -22.24
C ALA A 60 12.15 -12.63 -23.65
N LEU A 61 11.72 -11.37 -23.79
CA LEU A 61 11.49 -10.74 -25.07
C LEU A 61 12.76 -10.70 -25.94
N ARG A 62 13.91 -10.35 -25.34
CA ARG A 62 15.20 -10.33 -26.03
C ARG A 62 15.55 -11.71 -26.60
N MET A 63 15.40 -12.77 -25.79
CA MET A 63 15.66 -14.15 -26.23
C MET A 63 14.74 -14.56 -27.39
N VAL A 64 13.43 -14.28 -27.29
CA VAL A 64 12.47 -14.63 -28.34
C VAL A 64 12.74 -13.88 -29.65
N LYS A 65 13.17 -12.61 -29.58
CA LYS A 65 13.59 -11.85 -30.75
C LYS A 65 14.80 -12.47 -31.46
N ILE A 66 15.82 -12.89 -30.70
CA ILE A 66 17.00 -13.59 -31.26
C ILE A 66 16.58 -14.93 -31.89
N MET A 67 15.69 -15.69 -31.26
CA MET A 67 15.18 -16.94 -31.84
C MET A 67 14.41 -16.68 -33.13
N TYR A 68 13.59 -15.64 -33.18
CA TYR A 68 12.84 -15.27 -34.38
C TYR A 68 13.77 -14.89 -35.54
N GLU A 69 14.81 -14.09 -35.28
CA GLU A 69 15.83 -13.71 -36.26
C GLU A 69 16.56 -14.92 -36.85
N ASN A 70 16.77 -15.96 -36.04
CA ASN A 70 17.38 -17.22 -36.44
C ASN A 70 16.36 -18.25 -37.00
N GLY A 71 15.09 -17.87 -37.15
CA GLY A 71 14.02 -18.74 -37.64
C GLY A 71 13.54 -19.80 -36.64
N GLY A 72 13.98 -19.74 -35.39
CA GLY A 72 13.63 -20.65 -34.29
C GLY A 72 12.42 -20.23 -33.46
N ALA A 73 11.83 -19.06 -33.71
CA ALA A 73 10.56 -18.62 -33.13
C ALA A 73 9.65 -18.01 -34.20
N THR A 74 8.36 -17.95 -33.91
CA THR A 74 7.33 -17.38 -34.77
C THR A 74 7.05 -15.92 -34.40
N GLN A 75 6.44 -15.18 -35.34
CA GLN A 75 6.00 -13.81 -35.08
C GLN A 75 4.98 -13.72 -33.93
N VAL A 76 4.17 -14.77 -33.74
CA VAL A 76 3.17 -14.84 -32.67
C VAL A 76 3.86 -14.95 -31.30
N GLU A 77 4.94 -15.72 -31.19
CA GLU A 77 5.74 -15.81 -29.95
C GLU A 77 6.39 -14.48 -29.60
N VAL A 78 6.92 -13.74 -30.58
CA VAL A 78 7.45 -12.38 -30.37
C VAL A 78 6.35 -11.45 -29.83
N LEU A 79 5.18 -11.43 -30.47
CA LEU A 79 4.06 -10.58 -30.03
C LEU A 79 3.58 -10.93 -28.62
N ASN A 80 3.57 -12.22 -28.25
CA ASN A 80 3.23 -12.65 -26.91
C ASN A 80 4.26 -12.18 -25.88
N ALA A 81 5.55 -12.27 -26.19
CA ALA A 81 6.61 -11.77 -25.32
C ALA A 81 6.57 -10.25 -25.16
N GLU A 82 6.26 -9.51 -26.23
CA GLU A 82 6.06 -8.04 -26.17
C GLU A 82 4.87 -7.67 -25.30
N SER A 83 3.75 -8.38 -25.46
CA SER A 83 2.56 -8.23 -24.61
C SER A 83 2.89 -8.51 -23.14
N GLY A 84 3.66 -9.56 -22.85
CA GLY A 84 4.13 -9.89 -21.50
C GLY A 84 4.99 -8.78 -20.88
N ALA A 85 5.97 -8.25 -21.63
CA ALA A 85 6.81 -7.14 -21.19
C ALA A 85 5.99 -5.87 -20.92
N LEU A 86 5.01 -5.55 -21.78
CA LEU A 86 4.09 -4.44 -21.56
C LEU A 86 3.23 -4.64 -20.30
N GLY A 87 2.73 -5.87 -20.07
CA GLY A 87 1.99 -6.22 -18.86
C GLY A 87 2.83 -6.05 -17.58
N ALA A 88 4.09 -6.49 -17.58
CA ALA A 88 5.01 -6.31 -16.48
C ALA A 88 5.27 -4.82 -16.19
N ARG A 89 5.52 -4.02 -17.23
CA ARG A 89 5.73 -2.56 -17.10
C ARG A 89 4.50 -1.84 -16.55
N SER A 90 3.31 -2.23 -17.01
CA SER A 90 2.05 -1.71 -16.50
C SER A 90 1.88 -2.00 -15.00
N SER A 91 2.19 -3.24 -14.59
CA SER A 91 2.13 -3.65 -13.18
C SER A 91 3.13 -2.88 -12.32
N TYR A 92 4.35 -2.65 -12.82
CA TYR A 92 5.34 -1.81 -12.15
C TYR A 92 4.87 -0.35 -11.99
N LEU A 93 4.30 0.25 -13.04
CA LEU A 93 3.78 1.61 -12.94
C LEU A 93 2.62 1.71 -11.93
N SER A 94 1.75 0.70 -11.90
CA SER A 94 0.67 0.60 -10.93
C SER A 94 1.21 0.52 -9.50
N SER A 95 2.23 -0.29 -9.24
CA SER A 95 2.81 -0.38 -7.88
C SER A 95 3.51 0.91 -7.45
N VAL A 96 4.15 1.64 -8.37
CA VAL A 96 4.73 2.96 -8.07
C VAL A 96 3.64 3.96 -7.67
N PHE A 97 2.50 3.96 -8.36
CA PHE A 97 1.37 4.81 -8.02
C PHE A 97 0.77 4.45 -6.64
N GLU A 98 0.61 3.15 -6.36
CA GLU A 98 0.16 2.65 -5.06
C GLU A 98 1.10 3.07 -3.93
N PHE A 99 2.42 2.95 -4.13
CA PHE A 99 3.43 3.38 -3.16
C PHE A 99 3.36 4.88 -2.85
N ASN A 100 3.25 5.72 -3.90
CA ASN A 100 3.08 7.16 -3.71
C ASN A 100 1.80 7.49 -2.93
N THR A 101 0.71 6.77 -3.20
CA THR A 101 -0.56 6.92 -2.47
C THR A 101 -0.41 6.50 -1.01
N ALA A 102 0.29 5.39 -0.73
CA ALA A 102 0.57 4.93 0.63
C ALA A 102 1.38 5.97 1.43
N ILE A 103 2.37 6.62 0.80
CA ILE A 103 3.12 7.71 1.44
C ILE A 103 2.20 8.88 1.80
N LEU A 104 1.29 9.26 0.90
CA LEU A 104 0.33 10.34 1.18
C LEU A 104 -0.61 9.98 2.33
N GLN A 105 -1.08 8.74 2.40
CA GLN A 105 -1.90 8.23 3.50
C GLN A 105 -1.14 8.24 4.84
N LEU A 106 0.14 7.85 4.84
CA LEU A 106 0.98 7.94 6.04
C LEU A 106 1.15 9.40 6.48
N LYS A 107 1.43 10.32 5.54
CA LYS A 107 1.53 11.76 5.85
C LYS A 107 0.24 12.31 6.47
N GLN A 108 -0.92 11.88 5.96
CA GLN A 108 -2.22 12.21 6.54
C GLN A 108 -2.38 11.67 7.95
N ALA A 109 -2.05 10.39 8.18
CA ALA A 109 -2.16 9.76 9.49
C ALA A 109 -1.30 10.43 10.57
N ILE A 110 -0.11 10.94 10.19
CA ILE A 110 0.80 11.66 11.10
C ILE A 110 0.60 13.18 11.10
N ASN A 111 -0.46 13.68 10.44
CA ASN A 111 -0.82 15.10 10.35
C ASN A 111 0.31 16.01 9.83
N LYS A 112 1.07 15.54 8.81
CA LYS A 112 2.19 16.27 8.16
C LYS A 112 1.90 16.59 6.69
N LEU A 113 0.66 16.95 6.37
CA LEU A 113 0.29 17.46 5.05
C LEU A 113 0.84 18.86 4.79
#